data_AF-A0AAE2ZYZ8-F1
#
_entry.id   AF-A0AAE2ZYZ8-F1
#
_cell.length_a   1.000
_cell.length_b   1.000
_cell.length_c   1.000
_cell.angle_alpha   90.00
_cell.angle_beta   90.00
_cell.angle_gamma   90.00
#
_symmetry.space_group_name_H-M   'P 1'
#
loop_
_entity.id
_entity.type
_entity.pdbx_description
1 polymer ?
#
loop_
_entity_poly.entity_id
_entity_poly.type
_entity_poly.pdbx_seq_one_letter_code
_entity_poly.pdbx_strand_id
1 'polypeptide(L)' 'MRHFAQLTLPIETSVRIPQNDISRYVNEIVETIPDSEFDEFRHHRGATSYHPKMMLKII' A
#
# COMPACT_ATOMS: atom_id res chain seq x y z
N MET A 1 -2.88 -24.97 -15.55
CA MET A 1 -1.45 -24.63 -15.39
C MET A 1 -1.38 -23.35 -14.55
N ARG A 2 -0.81 -23.37 -13.35
CA ARG A 2 -0.66 -22.16 -12.52
C ARG A 2 0.63 -21.46 -12.92
N HIS A 3 0.55 -20.25 -13.45
CA HIS A 3 1.71 -19.40 -13.69
C HIS A 3 2.32 -19.03 -12.33
N PHE A 4 3.52 -19.51 -12.04
CA PHE A 4 4.33 -18.94 -10.97
C PHE A 4 4.91 -17.63 -11.52
N ALA A 5 4.42 -16.49 -11.04
CA ALA A 5 5.10 -15.23 -11.27
C ALA A 5 6.40 -15.27 -10.46
N GLN A 6 7.54 -15.40 -11.13
CA GLN A 6 8.83 -15.32 -10.48
C GLN A 6 9.08 -13.88 -10.02
N LEU A 7 9.02 -13.66 -8.71
CA LEU A 7 9.37 -12.38 -8.09
C LEU A 7 10.87 -12.14 -8.26
N THR A 8 11.23 -11.26 -9.19
CA THR A 8 12.59 -10.75 -9.34
C THR A 8 12.71 -9.50 -8.50
N LEU A 9 13.44 -9.56 -7.38
CA LEU A 9 13.70 -8.37 -6.56
C LEU A 9 14.80 -7.52 -7.23
N PRO A 10 14.62 -6.19 -7.32
CA PRO A 10 15.65 -5.29 -7.82
C PRO A 10 16.93 -5.36 -6.97
N ILE A 11 18.09 -5.13 -7.59
CA ILE A 11 19.39 -5.08 -6.89
C ILE A 11 19.41 -3.95 -5.85
N GLU A 12 18.71 -2.85 -6.11
CA GLU A 12 18.50 -1.77 -5.14
C GLU A 12 17.10 -1.89 -4.53
N THR A 13 17.04 -2.35 -3.28
CA THR A 13 15.78 -2.49 -2.52
C THR A 13 15.52 -1.32 -1.57
N SER A 14 16.39 -0.30 -1.58
CA SER A 14 16.31 0.84 -0.66
C SER A 14 16.23 2.16 -1.42
N VAL A 15 15.28 3.02 -1.02
CA VAL A 15 15.24 4.42 -1.42
C VAL A 15 15.72 5.30 -0.26
N ARG A 16 16.49 6.34 -0.58
CA ARG A 16 16.82 7.41 0.39
C ARG A 16 15.67 8.41 0.43
N ILE A 17 15.00 8.50 1.58
CA ILE A 17 13.93 9.49 1.82
C ILE A 17 14.57 10.74 2.45
N PRO A 18 14.30 11.95 1.92
CA PRO A 18 14.72 13.19 2.56
C PRO A 18 14.14 13.33 3.97
N GLN A 19 14.90 13.92 4.90
CA GLN A 19 14.59 13.94 6.33
C GLN A 19 13.21 14.55 6.70
N ASN A 20 12.67 15.45 5.87
CA ASN A 20 11.43 16.17 6.14
C ASN A 20 10.26 15.75 5.24
N ASP A 21 10.39 14.67 4.46
CA ASP A 21 9.42 14.26 3.45
C ASP A 21 8.81 12.86 3.70
N ILE A 22 8.96 12.33 4.91
CA ILE A 22 8.48 10.97 5.25
C ILE A 22 6.98 10.82 5.01
N SER A 23 6.16 11.80 5.40
CA SER A 23 4.69 11.73 5.21
C SER A 23 4.29 11.72 3.73
N ARG A 24 4.98 12.52 2.90
CA ARG A 24 4.77 12.50 1.44
C ARG A 24 5.13 11.15 0.85
N TYR A 25 6.27 10.61 1.24
CA TYR A 25 6.75 9.32 0.72
C TYR A 25 5.86 8.15 1.15
N VAL A 26 5.39 8.14 2.41
CA VAL A 26 4.40 7.16 2.88
C VAL A 26 3.10 7.29 2.10
N ASN A 27 2.62 8.52 1.84
CA ASN A 27 1.43 8.73 1.02
C ASN A 27 1.62 8.19 -0.40
N GLU A 28 2.76 8.47 -1.05
CA GLU A 28 3.07 7.96 -2.39
C GLU A 28 3.06 6.42 -2.42
N ILE A 29 3.71 5.75 -1.46
CA ILE A 29 3.67 4.28 -1.37
C ILE A 29 2.22 3.80 -1.19
N VAL A 30 1.45 4.39 -0.27
CA VAL A 30 0.06 3.98 -0.02
C VAL A 30 -0.81 4.13 -1.27
N GLU A 31 -0.59 5.17 -2.08
CA GLU A 31 -1.30 5.38 -3.34
C GLU A 31 -0.93 4.36 -4.43
N THR A 32 0.27 3.77 -4.39
CA THR A 32 0.66 2.72 -5.35
C THR A 32 -0.01 1.36 -5.09
N ILE A 33 -0.62 1.16 -3.90
CA ILE A 33 -1.29 -0.10 -3.56
C ILE A 33 -2.65 -0.17 -4.29
N PRO A 34 -2.88 -1.20 -5.13
CA PRO A 34 -4.15 -1.39 -5.81
C PRO A 34 -5.31 -1.51 -4.82
N ASP A 35 -6.48 -0.96 -5.18
CA ASP A 35 -7.65 -1.01 -4.30
C ASP A 35 -8.11 -2.44 -3.99
N SER A 36 -7.88 -3.38 -4.90
CA SER A 36 -8.22 -4.81 -4.72
C SER A 36 -7.48 -5.47 -3.57
N GLU A 37 -6.27 -4.99 -3.24
CA GLU A 37 -5.51 -5.50 -2.09
C GLU A 37 -6.20 -5.14 -0.76
N PHE A 38 -7.18 -4.22 -0.78
CA PHE A 38 -7.95 -3.84 0.39
C PHE A 38 -9.31 -4.55 0.50
N ASP A 39 -9.69 -5.39 -0.46
CA ASP A 39 -11.01 -6.01 -0.52
C ASP A 39 -11.30 -6.92 0.69
N GLU A 40 -10.28 -7.63 1.20
CA GLU A 40 -10.39 -8.47 2.39
C GLU A 40 -10.77 -7.68 3.66
N PHE A 41 -10.41 -6.40 3.72
CA PHE A 41 -10.70 -5.52 4.86
C PHE A 41 -12.04 -4.80 4.73
N ARG A 42 -12.76 -4.97 3.62
CA ARG A 42 -14.09 -4.38 3.44
C ARG A 42 -15.11 -5.21 4.22
N HIS A 43 -15.85 -4.54 5.09
CA HIS A 43 -16.95 -5.20 5.81
C HIS A 43 -18.09 -5.51 4.84
N HIS A 44 -18.49 -6.78 4.78
CA HIS A 44 -19.62 -7.23 3.97
C HIS A 44 -20.98 -6.83 4.57
N ARG A 45 -21.00 -6.45 5.85
CA ARG A 45 -22.21 -6.08 6.60
C ARG A 45 -22.05 -4.71 7.25
N GLY A 46 -22.33 -3.66 6.48
CA GLY A 46 -22.33 -2.26 6.92
C GLY A 46 -21.13 -1.45 6.44
N ALA A 47 -21.23 -0.12 6.52
CA ALA A 47 -20.15 0.77 6.12
C ALA A 47 -19.01 0.75 7.16
N THR A 48 -17.77 0.65 6.70
CA THR A 48 -16.58 0.82 7.53
C THR A 48 -16.47 2.28 8.00
N SER A 49 -16.13 2.53 9.27
CA SER A 49 -15.90 3.90 9.77
C SER A 49 -14.79 4.65 9.02
N TYR A 50 -13.83 3.91 8.46
CA TYR A 50 -12.74 4.44 7.63
C TYR A 50 -12.46 3.52 6.45
N HIS A 51 -12.01 4.09 5.34
CA HIS A 51 -11.53 3.29 4.20
C HIS A 51 -10.20 2.59 4.59
N PRO A 52 -10.01 1.27 4.34
CA PRO A 52 -8.80 0.57 4.74
C PRO A 52 -7.49 1.23 4.28
N LYS A 53 -7.46 1.75 3.03
CA LYS A 53 -6.32 2.54 2.51
C LYS A 53 -6.00 3.78 3.37
N MET A 54 -7.01 4.44 3.92
CA MET A 54 -6.82 5.65 4.73
C MET A 54 -6.21 5.35 6.11
N MET A 55 -6.32 4.12 6.60
CA MET A 55 -5.71 3.71 7.87
C MET A 55 -4.17 3.62 7.80
N LEU A 56 -3.60 3.57 6.58
CA LEU A 56 -2.16 3.54 6.35
C LEU A 56 -1.53 4.94 6.22
N LYS A 57 -2.35 5.99 6.07
CA LYS A 57 -1.85 7.35 5.89
C LYS A 57 -1.40 7.95 7.22
N ILE A 58 -0.35 8.76 7.17
CA ILE A 58 0.15 9.57 8.28
C ILE A 58 -0.32 11.02 8.03
N ILE A 59 -0.99 11.62 9.02
CA ILE A 59 -1.47 13.02 9.01
C ILE A 59 -0.48 13.89 9.76
#